data_AF-A0A9D4ZWH7-F1
#
_entry.id   AF-A0A9D4ZWH7-F1
#
_cell.length_a   1.000
_cell.length_b   1.000
_cell.length_c   1.000
_cell.angle_alpha   90.00
_cell.angle_beta   90.00
_cell.angle_gamma   90.00
#
_symmetry.space_group_name_H-M   'P 1'
#
loop_
_entity.id
_entity.type
_entity.pdbx_description
1 polymer ?
#
loop_
_entity_poly.entity_id
_entity_poly.type
_entity_poly.pdbx_seq_one_letter_code
_entity_poly.pdbx_strand_id
1 'polypeptide(L)'
;QAMRTNYLIFLIFIIFPFWSYSLLRIMQVSSLCVAKFPFNVKAQLPTVKTKESMAETTAPKWAQKTIALPPYKRGCHLVTPKIAKEIEQDLSGFKCGLAHLFLQHTSASLTINENYDTDVRDDTETFLNRIVPEGSSAPWKHTLEGHDDMPAHIKSSMFGCALTIPITNGKLNMGTWQGIWLCEHRDHPTSRRVVVTLNGI
;
A
#
# COMPACT_ATOMS: atom_id res chain seq x y z
N GLN A 1 -3.67 -47.80 23.47
CA GLN A 1 -2.85 -48.38 22.38
C GLN A 1 -3.47 -47.91 21.07
N ALA A 2 -2.70 -47.14 20.30
CA ALA A 2 -3.18 -46.38 19.15
C ALA A 2 -3.52 -47.27 17.95
N MET A 3 -4.60 -46.94 17.22
CA MET A 3 -4.60 -47.03 15.76
C MET A 3 -5.74 -46.20 15.14
N ARG A 4 -5.34 -45.11 14.46
CA ARG A 4 -6.01 -44.53 13.29
C ARG A 4 -5.99 -45.59 12.16
N THR A 5 -6.80 -45.61 11.11
CA THR A 5 -7.13 -44.51 10.17
C THR A 5 -8.24 -44.96 9.23
N ASN A 6 -9.11 -44.02 8.87
CA ASN A 6 -10.22 -44.14 7.92
C ASN A 6 -9.77 -44.08 6.44
N TYR A 7 -10.49 -44.85 5.62
CA TYR A 7 -11.00 -44.60 4.27
C TYR A 7 -10.53 -43.36 3.48
N LEU A 8 -9.91 -43.65 2.32
CA LEU A 8 -10.41 -43.36 0.96
C LEU A 8 -11.01 -41.98 0.66
N ILE A 9 -10.44 -41.25 -0.33
CA ILE A 9 -11.10 -40.76 -1.57
C ILE A 9 -10.26 -39.67 -2.29
N PHE A 10 -9.89 -39.97 -3.56
CA PHE A 10 -9.70 -39.12 -4.76
C PHE A 10 -8.71 -37.91 -4.69
N LEU A 11 -7.97 -37.48 -5.71
CA LEU A 11 -8.28 -37.35 -7.14
C LEU A 11 -6.99 -37.03 -7.96
N ILE A 12 -6.84 -37.70 -9.10
CA ILE A 12 -6.14 -37.41 -10.38
C ILE A 12 -5.34 -36.08 -10.48
N PHE A 13 -4.05 -36.16 -10.83
CA PHE A 13 -3.30 -35.06 -11.47
C PHE A 13 -2.61 -35.52 -12.77
N ILE A 14 -2.57 -34.55 -13.69
CA ILE A 14 -2.48 -34.64 -15.14
C ILE A 14 -1.03 -34.65 -15.64
N ILE A 15 -0.88 -35.27 -16.81
CA ILE A 15 0.30 -35.46 -17.63
C ILE A 15 0.66 -34.17 -18.40
N PHE A 16 1.92 -33.70 -18.33
CA PHE A 16 2.85 -33.39 -19.45
C PHE A 16 3.94 -32.33 -19.06
N PRO A 17 5.16 -32.39 -19.65
CA PRO A 17 6.43 -31.91 -19.09
C PRO A 17 7.08 -30.75 -19.89
N PHE A 18 8.40 -30.55 -19.69
CA PHE A 18 9.36 -29.64 -20.37
C PHE A 18 9.55 -28.26 -19.68
N TRP A 19 10.78 -27.74 -19.48
CA TRP A 19 11.99 -27.83 -20.29
C TRP A 19 13.28 -27.70 -19.46
N SER A 20 14.33 -28.39 -19.90
CA SER A 20 15.66 -28.48 -19.32
C SER A 20 16.62 -27.43 -19.87
N TYR A 21 17.69 -27.21 -19.10
CA TYR A 21 18.85 -26.37 -19.37
C TYR A 21 19.68 -26.76 -20.62
N SER A 22 20.47 -25.76 -21.07
CA SER A 22 21.79 -25.86 -21.75
C SER A 22 21.83 -25.93 -23.29
N LEU A 23 22.42 -24.92 -23.93
CA LEU A 23 23.81 -24.96 -24.47
C LEU A 23 24.12 -23.82 -25.46
N LEU A 24 25.25 -23.16 -25.21
CA LEU A 24 26.06 -22.43 -26.19
C LEU A 24 26.36 -23.31 -27.42
N ARG A 25 26.24 -22.76 -28.63
CA ARG A 25 27.20 -23.05 -29.69
C ARG A 25 27.29 -21.94 -30.73
N ILE A 26 28.48 -21.33 -30.72
CA ILE A 26 29.13 -20.60 -31.80
C ILE A 26 29.15 -21.46 -33.06
N MET A 27 28.91 -20.89 -34.24
CA MET A 27 29.63 -21.22 -35.49
C MET A 27 29.35 -20.21 -36.61
N GLN A 28 30.45 -19.62 -37.10
CA GLN A 28 30.57 -18.86 -38.35
C GLN A 28 30.22 -19.74 -39.56
N VAL A 29 29.55 -19.18 -40.58
CA VAL A 29 29.83 -19.51 -41.98
C VAL A 29 29.71 -18.25 -42.83
N SER A 30 30.64 -18.18 -43.77
CA SER A 30 31.10 -17.11 -44.65
C SER A 30 30.18 -16.67 -45.80
N SER A 31 30.42 -15.43 -46.21
CA SER A 31 30.23 -14.77 -47.51
C SER A 31 29.65 -15.56 -48.69
N LEU A 32 28.65 -14.96 -49.33
CA LEU A 32 28.53 -14.90 -50.79
C LEU A 32 27.85 -13.60 -51.24
N CYS A 33 28.28 -13.18 -52.42
CA CYS A 33 28.27 -11.83 -52.99
C CYS A 33 26.95 -11.47 -53.69
N VAL A 34 26.93 -10.27 -54.32
CA VAL A 34 25.99 -9.72 -55.32
C VAL A 34 24.86 -8.87 -54.72
N ALA A 35 24.59 -7.61 -55.10
CA ALA A 35 25.17 -6.67 -56.05
C ALA A 35 24.80 -5.24 -55.61
N LYS A 36 25.69 -4.26 -55.89
CA LYS A 36 25.39 -2.83 -55.73
C LYS A 36 24.61 -2.33 -56.95
N PHE A 37 23.35 -1.97 -56.76
CA PHE A 37 22.61 -1.10 -57.68
C PHE A 37 22.73 0.35 -57.19
N PRO A 38 23.14 1.32 -58.02
CA PRO A 38 23.08 2.72 -57.64
C PRO A 38 21.67 3.23 -57.96
N PHE A 39 20.77 3.25 -56.96
CA PHE A 39 19.50 3.94 -57.09
C PHE A 39 19.61 5.32 -56.44
N ASN A 40 19.83 6.33 -57.28
CA ASN A 40 19.80 7.73 -56.89
C ASN A 40 18.34 8.20 -56.90
N VAL A 41 17.69 8.18 -55.73
CA VAL A 41 16.42 8.87 -55.52
C VAL A 41 16.66 9.93 -54.46
N LYS A 42 16.60 11.19 -54.87
CA LYS A 42 16.36 12.31 -53.96
C LYS A 42 14.97 12.12 -53.36
N ALA A 43 14.89 11.44 -52.22
CA ALA A 43 13.69 11.42 -51.40
C ALA A 43 13.58 12.78 -50.71
N GLN A 44 12.80 13.68 -51.30
CA GLN A 44 12.41 14.92 -50.65
C GLN A 44 11.31 14.55 -49.65
N LEU A 45 11.70 14.30 -48.40
CA LEU A 45 10.76 14.06 -47.30
C LEU A 45 9.87 15.30 -47.12
N PRO A 46 8.53 15.17 -47.11
CA PRO A 46 7.67 16.28 -46.73
C PRO A 46 7.93 16.59 -45.25
N THR A 47 8.35 17.82 -44.96
CA THR A 47 8.46 18.34 -43.60
C THR A 47 7.07 18.53 -43.03
N VAL A 48 6.53 17.47 -42.43
CA VAL A 48 5.38 17.58 -41.52
C VAL A 48 5.86 18.43 -40.35
N LYS A 49 5.38 19.67 -40.27
CA LYS A 49 5.44 20.47 -39.06
C LYS A 49 4.52 19.82 -38.03
N THR A 50 5.01 18.84 -37.29
CA THR A 50 4.39 18.45 -36.03
C THR A 50 4.46 19.67 -35.11
N LYS A 51 3.30 20.26 -34.82
CA LYS A 51 3.15 21.01 -33.57
C LYS A 51 3.31 19.97 -32.46
N GLU A 52 4.54 19.75 -32.01
CA GLU A 52 4.79 19.18 -30.71
C GLU A 52 4.21 20.16 -29.70
N SER A 53 2.95 19.93 -29.30
CA SER A 53 2.49 20.45 -28.03
C SER A 53 3.40 19.78 -27.01
N MET A 54 4.31 20.55 -26.42
CA MET A 54 5.14 20.06 -25.32
C MET A 54 4.19 19.58 -24.24
N ALA A 55 3.97 18.27 -24.18
CA ALA A 55 3.49 17.64 -22.98
C ALA A 55 4.54 17.99 -21.93
N GLU A 56 4.17 18.89 -21.03
CA GLU A 56 5.01 19.29 -19.91
C GLU A 56 5.39 18.02 -19.15
N THR A 57 6.61 17.53 -19.38
CA THR A 57 7.13 16.34 -18.73
C THR A 57 7.38 16.71 -17.27
N THR A 58 6.35 16.57 -16.44
CA THR A 58 6.45 16.78 -15.00
C THR A 58 7.48 15.79 -14.44
N ALA A 59 8.62 16.33 -14.00
CA ALA A 59 9.69 15.56 -13.36
C ALA A 59 9.16 14.89 -12.07
N PRO A 60 9.71 13.73 -11.68
CA PRO A 60 9.36 13.09 -10.42
C PRO A 60 9.70 14.00 -9.24
N LYS A 61 8.75 14.13 -8.31
CA LYS A 61 8.82 14.95 -7.10
C LYS A 61 8.64 14.05 -5.87
N TRP A 62 9.22 14.50 -4.77
CA TRP A 62 9.06 13.91 -3.45
C TRP A 62 8.77 15.02 -2.45
N ALA A 63 7.83 14.77 -1.53
CA ALA A 63 7.59 15.61 -0.37
C ALA A 63 7.39 14.72 0.85
N GLN A 64 7.85 15.15 2.02
CA GLN A 64 7.65 14.41 3.26
C GLN A 64 7.31 15.37 4.40
N LYS A 65 6.26 15.02 5.15
CA LYS A 65 5.78 15.81 6.27
C LYS A 65 5.41 14.90 7.43
N THR A 66 5.80 15.28 8.64
CA THR A 66 5.34 14.61 9.87
C THR A 66 4.15 15.37 10.44
N ILE A 67 3.03 14.66 10.64
CA ILE A 67 1.79 15.19 11.18
C ILE A 67 1.63 14.71 12.61
N ALA A 68 1.40 15.64 13.54
CA ALA A 68 0.97 15.32 14.90
C ALA A 68 -0.56 15.23 14.96
N LEU A 69 -1.05 14.06 15.36
CA LEU A 69 -2.44 13.81 15.69
C LEU A 69 -2.61 14.03 17.20
N PRO A 70 -3.68 14.72 17.65
CA PRO A 70 -3.95 14.88 19.08
C PRO A 70 -4.16 13.50 19.74
N PRO A 71 -4.06 13.39 21.07
CA PRO A 71 -4.48 12.18 21.75
C PRO A 71 -5.97 11.95 21.50
N TYR A 72 -6.31 10.75 21.01
CA TYR A 72 -7.70 10.30 20.88
C TYR A 72 -7.97 9.29 21.98
N LYS A 73 -9.18 9.23 22.53
CA LYS A 73 -9.56 8.11 23.42
C LYS A 73 -9.43 6.77 22.68
N ARG A 74 -9.38 5.65 23.40
CA ARG A 74 -9.51 4.31 22.80
C ARG A 74 -10.68 4.24 21.80
N GLY A 75 -10.45 3.57 20.67
CA GLY A 75 -11.44 3.33 19.61
C GLY A 75 -10.93 3.69 18.21
N CYS A 76 -11.84 3.66 17.24
CA CYS A 76 -11.55 3.99 15.85
C CYS A 76 -11.96 5.44 15.52
N HIS A 77 -11.05 6.22 14.94
CA HIS A 77 -11.24 7.65 14.70
C HIS A 77 -11.01 8.02 13.25
N LEU A 78 -11.96 8.72 12.63
CA LEU A 78 -11.77 9.26 11.28
C LEU A 78 -10.79 10.43 11.30
N VAL A 79 -9.58 10.23 10.77
CA VAL A 79 -8.51 11.24 10.76
C VAL A 79 -8.26 11.86 9.38
N THR A 80 -8.97 11.39 8.35
CA THR A 80 -8.90 11.92 6.98
C THR A 80 -8.91 13.45 6.90
N PRO A 81 -9.84 14.18 7.56
CA PRO A 81 -9.91 15.64 7.41
C PRO A 81 -8.66 16.34 7.94
N LYS A 82 -8.11 15.85 9.05
CA LYS A 82 -6.89 16.40 9.65
C LYS A 82 -5.67 16.12 8.77
N ILE A 83 -5.53 14.90 8.27
CA ILE A 83 -4.41 14.53 7.39
C ILE A 83 -4.48 15.33 6.09
N ALA A 84 -5.65 15.32 5.42
CA ALA A 84 -5.85 16.01 4.15
C ALA A 84 -5.53 17.51 4.25
N LYS A 85 -6.00 18.17 5.31
CA LYS A 85 -5.70 19.59 5.56
C LYS A 85 -4.20 19.85 5.73
N GLU A 86 -3.48 18.97 6.42
CA GLU A 86 -2.05 19.16 6.68
C GLU A 86 -1.18 18.97 5.43
N ILE A 87 -1.60 18.14 4.47
CA ILE A 87 -0.82 17.84 3.26
C ILE A 87 -1.39 18.52 2.01
N GLU A 88 -2.43 19.34 2.12
CA GLU A 88 -3.14 19.94 0.99
C GLU A 88 -2.20 20.72 0.06
N GLN A 89 -1.32 21.54 0.63
CA GLN A 89 -0.35 22.34 -0.13
C GLN A 89 0.64 21.44 -0.87
N ASP A 90 1.21 20.44 -0.19
CA ASP A 90 2.17 19.51 -0.79
C ASP A 90 1.50 18.65 -1.88
N LEU A 91 0.28 18.18 -1.64
CA LEU A 91 -0.50 17.37 -2.58
C LEU A 91 -0.78 18.12 -3.87
N SER A 92 -1.11 19.41 -3.81
CA SER A 92 -1.52 20.20 -4.98
C SER A 92 -0.53 20.20 -6.15
N GLY A 93 0.75 19.94 -5.87
CA GLY A 93 1.82 19.85 -6.86
C GLY A 93 1.93 18.52 -7.61
N PHE A 94 1.12 17.51 -7.25
CA PHE A 94 1.14 16.16 -7.83
C PHE A 94 -0.07 15.90 -8.73
N LYS A 95 0.18 15.59 -10.01
CA LYS A 95 -0.82 15.13 -10.97
C LYS A 95 -1.13 13.64 -10.80
N CYS A 96 -0.11 12.82 -10.56
CA CYS A 96 -0.23 11.38 -10.36
C CYS A 96 0.87 10.88 -9.42
N GLY A 97 0.54 10.03 -8.46
CA GLY A 97 1.53 9.55 -7.50
C GLY A 97 0.97 8.61 -6.43
N LEU A 98 1.73 8.44 -5.36
CA LEU A 98 1.36 7.72 -4.16
C LEU A 98 1.62 8.58 -2.93
N ALA A 99 0.71 8.48 -1.95
CA ALA A 99 0.87 8.98 -0.60
C ALA A 99 1.07 7.79 0.32
N HIS A 100 2.28 7.64 0.85
CA HIS A 100 2.60 6.65 1.88
C HIS A 100 2.48 7.28 3.26
N LEU A 101 1.62 6.74 4.10
CA LEU A 101 1.40 7.18 5.47
C LEU A 101 1.97 6.12 6.40
N PHE A 102 2.85 6.52 7.31
CA PHE A 102 3.47 5.63 8.29
C PHE A 102 3.27 6.17 9.71
N LEU A 103 2.48 5.46 10.50
CA LEU A 103 2.26 5.73 11.91
C LEU A 103 3.48 5.26 12.72
N GLN A 104 4.11 6.20 13.43
CA GLN A 104 5.25 5.92 14.30
C GLN A 104 4.77 5.46 15.68
N HIS A 105 4.07 4.32 15.72
CA HIS A 105 3.61 3.68 16.95
C HIS A 105 3.41 2.17 16.76
N THR A 106 3.47 1.41 17.85
CA THR A 106 3.34 -0.06 17.84
C THR A 106 2.10 -0.58 18.57
N SER A 107 1.35 0.31 19.23
CA SER A 107 0.12 0.01 19.96
C SER A 107 -1.09 0.81 19.43
N ALA A 108 -0.97 1.37 18.23
CA ALA A 108 -2.02 2.07 17.51
C ALA A 108 -1.80 1.79 16.03
N SER A 109 -2.86 1.78 15.22
CA SER A 109 -2.80 1.39 13.81
C SER A 109 -3.51 2.37 12.89
N LEU A 110 -3.20 2.25 11.59
CA LEU A 110 -3.90 2.94 10.52
C LEU A 110 -4.66 1.93 9.66
N THR A 111 -5.89 2.27 9.28
CA THR A 111 -6.68 1.48 8.34
C THR A 111 -7.51 2.39 7.44
N ILE A 112 -8.08 1.85 6.36
CA ILE A 112 -9.05 2.54 5.51
C ILE A 112 -10.36 1.79 5.60
N ASN A 113 -11.42 2.48 6.02
CA ASN A 113 -12.76 1.91 6.12
C ASN A 113 -13.82 3.03 5.94
N GLU A 114 -15.09 2.74 6.23
CA GLU A 114 -16.20 3.66 6.00
C GLU A 114 -16.00 5.04 6.66
N ASN A 115 -16.36 6.13 5.99
CA ASN A 115 -16.18 7.49 6.51
C ASN A 115 -17.49 8.18 6.93
N TYR A 116 -18.62 7.49 6.86
CA TYR A 116 -19.95 8.07 7.06
C TYR A 116 -20.56 7.67 8.40
N ASP A 117 -20.85 6.39 8.59
CA ASP A 117 -21.51 5.92 9.80
C ASP A 117 -20.53 5.75 10.98
N THR A 118 -20.91 6.27 12.15
CA THR A 118 -20.16 6.09 13.41
C THR A 118 -20.22 4.66 13.90
N ASP A 119 -21.32 3.95 13.64
CA ASP A 119 -21.57 2.61 14.19
C ASP A 119 -20.53 1.61 13.67
N VAL A 120 -20.06 1.77 12.43
CA VAL A 120 -18.98 0.93 11.86
C VAL A 120 -17.69 1.04 12.69
N ARG A 121 -17.40 2.22 13.27
CA ARG A 121 -16.23 2.43 14.12
C ARG A 121 -16.41 1.81 15.51
N ASP A 122 -17.60 1.92 16.08
CA ASP A 122 -17.92 1.37 17.39
C ASP A 122 -18.02 -0.17 17.35
N ASP A 123 -18.59 -0.73 16.29
CA ASP A 123 -18.65 -2.18 16.04
C ASP A 123 -17.26 -2.76 15.77
N THR A 124 -16.41 -2.03 15.05
CA THR A 124 -15.01 -2.46 14.85
C THR A 124 -14.26 -2.54 16.18
N GLU A 125 -14.41 -1.53 17.04
CA GLU A 125 -13.81 -1.54 18.38
C GLU A 125 -14.36 -2.68 19.25
N THR A 126 -15.68 -2.89 19.22
CA THR A 126 -16.34 -4.00 19.92
C THR A 126 -15.81 -5.35 19.44
N PHE A 127 -15.64 -5.52 18.14
CA PHE A 127 -15.06 -6.72 17.55
C PHE A 127 -13.62 -6.94 18.02
N LEU A 128 -12.76 -5.92 17.95
CA LEU A 128 -11.36 -6.01 18.38
C LEU A 128 -11.23 -6.41 19.85
N ASN A 129 -12.06 -5.84 20.73
CA ASN A 129 -12.08 -6.17 22.15
C ASN A 129 -12.57 -7.61 22.42
N ARG A 130 -13.37 -8.17 21.52
CA ARG A 130 -13.82 -9.56 21.62
C ARG A 130 -12.72 -10.55 21.21
N ILE A 131 -12.00 -10.26 20.12
CA ILE A 131 -10.99 -11.18 19.58
C ILE A 131 -9.63 -11.05 20.27
N VAL A 132 -9.32 -9.87 20.81
CA VAL A 132 -8.11 -9.60 21.60
C VAL A 132 -8.55 -9.07 22.96
N PRO A 133 -8.99 -9.97 23.87
CA PRO A 133 -9.55 -9.59 25.16
C PRO A 133 -8.49 -8.99 26.09
N GLU A 134 -8.96 -8.27 27.09
CA GLU A 134 -8.15 -7.60 28.11
C GLU A 134 -8.46 -8.10 29.52
N GLY A 135 -7.63 -7.66 30.47
CA GLY A 135 -7.84 -7.91 31.90
C GLY A 135 -7.25 -9.21 32.43
N SER A 136 -7.61 -9.54 33.66
CA SER A 136 -6.99 -10.62 34.45
C SER A 136 -7.21 -12.03 33.89
N SER A 137 -8.25 -12.24 33.09
CA SER A 137 -8.52 -13.52 32.41
C SER A 137 -7.81 -13.65 31.06
N ALA A 138 -7.19 -12.58 30.56
CA ALA A 138 -6.54 -12.60 29.26
C ALA A 138 -5.14 -13.27 29.35
N PRO A 139 -4.78 -14.16 28.40
CA PRO A 139 -3.58 -14.98 28.50
C PRO A 139 -2.29 -14.25 28.09
N TRP A 140 -2.20 -12.94 28.35
CA TRP A 140 -1.09 -12.11 27.89
C TRP A 140 0.02 -11.98 28.91
N LYS A 141 1.27 -12.09 28.44
CA LYS A 141 2.47 -11.97 29.28
C LYS A 141 2.99 -10.54 29.34
N HIS A 142 2.85 -9.77 28.27
CA HIS A 142 3.36 -8.40 28.17
C HIS A 142 2.32 -7.42 28.73
N THR A 143 2.56 -6.95 29.96
CA THR A 143 1.60 -6.12 30.72
C THR A 143 2.31 -4.98 31.47
N LEU A 144 3.53 -4.65 31.04
CA LEU A 144 4.39 -3.71 31.75
C LEU A 144 3.79 -2.30 31.77
N GLU A 145 3.06 -1.94 30.70
CA GLU A 145 2.42 -0.64 30.58
C GLU A 145 0.91 -0.67 30.89
N GLY A 146 0.39 -1.76 31.45
CA GLY A 146 -1.01 -1.91 31.82
C GLY A 146 -1.69 -3.16 31.23
N HIS A 147 -2.98 -3.31 31.52
CA HIS A 147 -3.79 -4.44 31.04
C HIS A 147 -4.08 -4.37 29.53
N ASP A 148 -3.99 -3.18 28.94
CA ASP A 148 -4.22 -2.89 27.52
C ASP A 148 -2.94 -2.98 26.67
N ASP A 149 -1.78 -3.24 27.28
CA ASP A 149 -0.45 -3.21 26.67
C ASP A 149 -0.29 -4.24 25.53
N MET A 150 -0.20 -5.55 25.83
CA MET A 150 -0.15 -6.59 24.78
C MET A 150 -1.36 -6.54 23.83
N PRO A 151 -2.61 -6.38 24.30
CA PRO A 151 -3.77 -6.26 23.42
C PRO A 151 -3.61 -5.19 22.36
N ALA A 152 -3.11 -4.01 22.74
CA ALA A 152 -2.88 -2.92 21.81
C ALA A 152 -1.83 -3.26 20.75
N HIS A 153 -0.76 -3.98 21.11
CA HIS A 153 0.23 -4.47 20.15
C HIS A 153 -0.34 -5.49 19.17
N ILE A 154 -1.18 -6.42 19.63
CA ILE A 154 -1.82 -7.41 18.77
C ILE A 154 -2.78 -6.70 17.80
N LYS A 155 -3.71 -5.89 18.31
CA LYS A 155 -4.66 -5.13 17.49
C LYS A 155 -3.93 -4.23 16.48
N SER A 156 -2.84 -3.60 16.91
CA SER A 156 -1.99 -2.80 16.01
C SER A 156 -1.36 -3.62 14.89
N SER A 157 -0.94 -4.86 15.17
CA SER A 157 -0.34 -5.76 14.18
C SER A 157 -1.36 -6.33 13.20
N MET A 158 -2.63 -6.40 13.58
CA MET A 158 -3.72 -6.89 12.71
C MET A 158 -4.03 -5.93 11.56
N PHE A 159 -4.06 -4.62 11.84
CA PHE A 159 -4.27 -3.60 10.80
C PHE A 159 -2.95 -3.08 10.20
N GLY A 160 -1.91 -2.96 11.02
CA GLY A 160 -0.63 -2.41 10.63
C GLY A 160 -0.52 -0.89 10.85
N CYS A 161 0.68 -0.36 10.65
CA CYS A 161 1.00 1.04 10.87
C CYS A 161 1.12 1.86 9.58
N ALA A 162 0.88 1.25 8.41
CA ALA A 162 1.19 1.87 7.13
C ALA A 162 0.03 1.77 6.13
N LEU A 163 -0.18 2.85 5.38
CA LEU A 163 -1.12 2.92 4.27
C LEU A 163 -0.40 3.49 3.04
N THR A 164 -0.80 3.05 1.85
CA THR A 164 -0.34 3.64 0.59
C THR A 164 -1.57 3.95 -0.25
N ILE A 165 -1.76 5.23 -0.57
CA ILE A 165 -2.98 5.75 -1.19
C ILE A 165 -2.61 6.42 -2.53
N PRO A 166 -3.30 6.14 -3.64
CA PRO A 166 -3.01 6.80 -4.91
C PRO A 166 -3.31 8.30 -4.84
N ILE A 167 -2.55 9.10 -5.60
CA ILE A 167 -2.76 10.54 -5.77
C ILE A 167 -3.23 10.79 -7.20
N THR A 168 -4.24 11.63 -7.38
CA THR A 168 -4.72 12.07 -8.69
C THR A 168 -5.13 13.53 -8.63
N ASN A 169 -4.55 14.37 -9.50
CA ASN A 169 -4.86 15.80 -9.62
C ASN A 169 -4.89 16.53 -8.27
N GLY A 170 -3.83 16.35 -7.47
CA GLY A 170 -3.65 16.99 -6.19
C GLY A 170 -4.55 16.47 -5.07
N LYS A 171 -5.17 15.30 -5.23
CA LYS A 171 -6.06 14.70 -4.23
C LYS A 171 -5.68 13.27 -3.93
N LEU A 172 -5.93 12.85 -2.69
CA LEU A 172 -5.96 11.42 -2.34
C LEU A 172 -7.11 10.77 -3.11
N ASN A 173 -6.78 9.79 -3.94
CA ASN A 173 -7.73 9.08 -4.79
C ASN A 173 -8.26 7.85 -4.05
N MET A 174 -9.17 8.11 -3.11
CA MET A 174 -9.91 7.10 -2.36
C MET A 174 -11.36 7.05 -2.87
N GLY A 175 -12.04 5.91 -2.65
CA GLY A 175 -13.46 5.78 -2.94
C GLY A 175 -14.33 6.71 -2.07
N THR A 176 -15.56 6.97 -2.50
CA THR A 176 -16.51 7.89 -1.83
C THR A 176 -16.66 7.60 -0.33
N TRP A 177 -16.77 6.33 0.02
CA TRP A 177 -16.98 5.88 1.40
C TRP A 177 -15.68 5.57 2.13
N GLN A 178 -14.51 5.71 1.51
CA GLN A 178 -13.25 5.39 2.16
C GLN A 178 -12.73 6.59 2.97
N GLY A 179 -12.30 6.30 4.20
CA GLY A 179 -11.64 7.25 5.08
C GLY A 179 -10.48 6.59 5.81
N ILE A 180 -9.44 7.38 6.05
CA ILE A 180 -8.29 7.01 6.87
C ILE A 180 -8.71 7.06 8.34
N TRP A 181 -8.56 5.94 9.02
CA TRP A 181 -8.82 5.79 10.43
C TRP A 181 -7.51 5.68 11.21
N LEU A 182 -7.47 6.31 12.39
CA LEU A 182 -6.56 5.98 13.47
C LEU A 182 -7.31 5.06 14.43
N CYS A 183 -6.85 3.84 14.61
CA CYS A 183 -7.35 2.95 15.66
C CYS A 183 -6.43 3.10 16.86
N GLU A 184 -6.93 3.76 17.90
CA GLU A 184 -6.24 3.91 19.17
C GLU A 184 -6.61 2.74 20.09
N HIS A 185 -5.61 1.93 20.46
CA HIS A 185 -5.85 0.72 21.24
C HIS A 185 -5.53 0.89 22.72
N ARG A 186 -5.01 2.04 23.16
CA ARG A 186 -4.68 2.32 24.57
C ARG A 186 -5.74 3.17 25.27
N ASP A 187 -5.95 2.91 26.56
CA ASP A 187 -6.90 3.65 27.40
C ASP A 187 -6.38 5.04 27.81
N HIS A 188 -5.06 5.17 27.96
CA HIS A 188 -4.38 6.43 28.30
C HIS A 188 -3.35 6.84 27.24
N PRO A 189 -3.80 7.21 26.03
CA PRO A 189 -2.93 7.46 24.90
C PRO A 189 -2.35 8.86 24.91
N THR A 190 -1.19 8.98 24.28
CA THR A 190 -0.53 10.25 23.96
C THR A 190 -0.76 10.63 22.51
N SER A 191 -0.32 11.83 22.10
CA SER A 191 -0.37 12.24 20.69
C SER A 191 0.34 11.25 19.78
N ARG A 192 -0.22 11.00 18.60
CA ARG A 192 0.36 10.09 17.59
C ARG A 192 1.06 10.88 16.48
N ARG A 193 2.09 10.30 15.88
CA ARG A 193 2.82 10.91 14.75
C ARG A 193 2.65 10.06 13.50
N VAL A 194 2.26 10.68 12.41
CA VAL A 194 2.15 10.04 11.09
C VAL A 194 3.12 10.73 10.14
N VAL A 195 4.06 9.98 9.59
CA VAL A 195 4.94 10.46 8.51
C VAL A 195 4.22 10.22 7.20
N VAL A 196 3.95 11.29 6.46
CA VAL A 196 3.38 11.23 5.12
C VAL A 196 4.47 11.50 4.11
N THR A 197 4.69 10.57 3.20
CA THR A 197 5.64 10.69 2.09
C THR A 197 4.84 10.67 0.79
N LEU A 198 4.96 11.73 0.01
CA LEU A 198 4.32 11.87 -1.30
C LEU A 198 5.38 11.68 -2.38
N ASN A 199 5.09 10.86 -3.38
CA ASN A 199 5.96 10.68 -4.53
C ASN A 199 5.15 10.53 -5.82
N GLY A 200 5.60 11.15 -6.91
CA GLY A 200 4.83 11.19 -8.15
C GLY A 200 5.33 12.28 -9.10
N ILE A 201 4.50 12.65 -10.07
CA ILE A 201 4.76 13.70 -11.07
C ILE A 201 3.80 14.87 -10.88
#